data_AF-A0A7W1XEF7-F1
#
_entry.id   AF-A0A7W1XEF7-F1
#
_cell.length_a   1.000
_cell.length_b   1.000
_cell.length_c   1.000
_cell.angle_alpha   90.00
_cell.angle_beta   90.00
_cell.angle_gamma   90.00
#
_symmetry.space_group_name_H-M   'P 1'
#
loop_
_entity.id
_entity.type
_entity.pdbx_description
1 polymer ?
#
loop_
_entity_poly.entity_id
_entity_poly.type
_entity_poly.pdbx_seq_one_letter_code
_entity_poly.pdbx_strand_id
1 'polypeptide(L)'
;MDKKATMKRIIELTHSENWQEDKEIVAEVQRIGKSMWTEKTKRRTPRKIAIWHGDRILVTGTAEQLSEITGLSKNIIWDRAKRENVDSKGRQFKHWEKK
;
A
#
# COMPACT_ATOMS: atom_id res chain seq x y z
N MET A 1 11.58 12.29 3.23
CA MET A 1 12.50 12.78 4.27
C MET A 1 13.64 11.79 4.41
N ASP A 2 14.84 12.22 4.81
CA ASP A 2 15.92 11.28 5.12
C ASP A 2 15.61 10.57 6.44
N LYS A 3 15.22 9.30 6.34
CA LYS A 3 14.79 8.50 7.51
C LYS A 3 15.90 8.37 8.57
N LYS A 4 17.18 8.40 8.16
CA LYS A 4 18.31 8.29 9.10
C LYS A 4 18.49 9.59 9.88
N ALA A 5 18.42 10.74 9.21
CA ALA A 5 18.48 12.05 9.86
C ALA A 5 17.33 12.24 10.87
N THR A 6 16.12 11.83 10.47
CA THR A 6 14.94 11.88 11.34
C THR A 6 15.05 10.96 12.55
N MET A 7 15.60 9.74 12.38
CA MET A 7 15.84 8.82 13.49
C MET A 7 16.92 9.35 14.45
N LYS A 8 18.01 9.91 13.92
CA LYS A 8 19.08 10.53 14.73
C LYS A 8 18.51 11.65 15.61
N ARG A 9 17.60 12.46 15.07
CA ARG A 9 16.94 13.52 15.82
C ARG A 9 16.06 13.00 16.97
N ILE A 10 15.33 11.91 16.76
CA ILE A 10 14.56 11.27 17.85
C ILE A 10 15.52 10.80 18.96
N ILE A 11 16.63 10.15 18.60
CA ILE A 11 17.61 9.65 19.58
C ILE A 11 18.19 10.81 20.41
N GLU A 12 18.48 11.96 19.80
CA GLU A 12 18.92 13.16 20.52
C GLU A 12 17.85 13.70 21.47
N LEU A 13 16.58 13.72 21.04
CA LEU A 13 15.44 14.19 21.83
C LEU A 13 15.09 13.25 22.99
N THR A 14 15.28 11.96 22.83
CA THR A 14 14.98 10.93 23.83
C THR A 14 16.23 10.44 24.59
N HIS A 15 17.33 11.18 24.52
CA HIS A 15 18.59 10.80 25.18
C HIS A 15 18.51 10.92 26.71
N SER A 16 17.74 11.89 27.21
CA SER A 16 17.55 12.13 28.64
C SER A 16 16.47 11.21 29.20
N GLU A 17 16.70 10.60 30.37
CA GLU A 17 15.76 9.64 30.98
C GLU A 17 14.35 10.23 31.20
N ASN A 18 14.26 11.53 31.47
CA ASN A 18 13.01 12.25 31.76
C ASN A 18 12.45 13.06 30.57
N TRP A 19 12.87 12.78 29.33
CA TRP A 19 12.41 13.53 28.17
C TRP A 19 10.87 13.59 28.01
N GLN A 20 10.14 12.65 28.63
CA GLN A 20 8.69 12.58 28.63
C GLN A 20 8.01 13.67 29.50
N GLU A 21 8.74 14.29 30.42
CA GLU A 21 8.24 15.39 31.25
C GLU A 21 8.19 16.71 30.48
N ASP A 22 9.01 16.83 29.43
CA ASP A 22 9.04 18.00 28.56
C ASP A 22 7.99 17.86 27.44
N LYS A 23 6.91 18.65 27.58
CA LYS A 23 5.80 18.66 26.61
C LYS A 23 6.24 19.09 25.21
N GLU A 24 7.26 19.94 25.07
CA GLU A 24 7.76 20.37 23.77
C GLU A 24 8.52 19.26 23.07
N ILE A 25 9.36 18.53 23.81
CA ILE A 25 10.11 17.37 23.31
C ILE A 25 9.14 16.25 22.92
N VAL A 26 8.12 15.97 23.74
CA VAL A 26 7.08 14.98 23.44
C VAL A 26 6.30 15.36 22.18
N ALA A 27 5.90 16.63 22.03
CA ALA A 27 5.19 17.09 20.85
C ALA A 27 6.03 16.93 19.57
N GLU A 28 7.33 17.22 19.65
CA GLU A 28 8.25 17.12 18.53
C GLU A 28 8.51 15.66 18.13
N VAL A 29 8.76 14.76 19.10
CA VAL A 29 8.92 13.32 18.85
C VAL A 29 7.63 12.74 18.23
N GLN A 30 6.45 13.14 18.72
CA GLN A 30 5.17 12.69 18.15
C GLN A 30 4.96 13.21 16.73
N ARG A 31 5.31 14.47 16.45
CA ARG A 31 5.22 15.06 15.10
C ARG A 31 6.10 14.30 14.13
N ILE A 32 7.33 14.00 14.54
CA ILE A 32 8.28 13.22 13.76
C ILE A 32 7.75 11.80 13.53
N GLY A 33 7.31 11.10 14.58
CA GLY A 33 6.77 9.75 14.50
C GLY A 33 5.54 9.64 13.57
N LYS A 34 4.60 10.60 13.67
CA LYS A 34 3.43 10.68 12.78
C LYS A 34 3.84 10.86 11.31
N SER A 35 4.86 11.66 11.02
CA SER A 35 5.34 11.85 9.64
C SER A 35 5.98 10.59 9.06
N MET A 36 6.68 9.79 9.87
CA MET A 36 7.26 8.51 9.44
C MET A 36 6.20 7.43 9.19
N TRP A 37 5.10 7.44 9.95
CA TRP A 37 4.01 6.45 9.83
C TRP A 37 3.00 6.80 8.73
N THR A 38 2.83 8.09 8.42
CA THR A 38 1.93 8.56 7.35
C THR A 38 2.51 8.41 5.95
N GLU A 39 3.82 8.14 5.81
CA GLU A 39 4.39 7.59 4.59
C GLU A 39 3.94 6.13 4.39
N LYS A 40 2.63 5.92 4.20
CA LYS A 40 2.14 4.73 3.50
C LYS A 40 2.94 4.69 2.21
N THR A 41 3.68 3.61 1.97
CA THR A 41 4.30 3.34 0.68
C THR A 41 3.20 3.43 -0.38
N LYS A 42 3.06 4.60 -1.01
CA LYS A 42 2.23 4.78 -2.20
C LYS A 42 2.75 3.72 -3.15
N ARG A 43 1.95 2.68 -3.42
CA ARG A 43 2.32 1.63 -4.36
C ARG A 43 2.62 2.36 -5.67
N ARG A 44 3.91 2.48 -6.00
CA ARG A 44 4.45 3.40 -7.02
C ARG A 44 4.04 3.02 -8.43
N THR A 45 3.46 1.85 -8.64
CA THR A 45 3.01 1.39 -9.95
C THR A 45 1.63 0.74 -9.86
N PRO A 46 0.67 1.14 -10.72
CA PRO A 46 -0.53 0.36 -10.92
C PRO A 46 -0.11 -1.03 -11.45
N ARG A 47 -0.28 -2.06 -10.63
CA ARG A 47 0.01 -3.44 -11.05
C ARG A 47 -0.97 -3.81 -12.15
N LYS A 48 -0.48 -4.40 -13.23
CA LYS A 48 -1.34 -5.01 -14.23
C LYS A 48 -1.98 -6.24 -13.61
N ILE A 49 -3.25 -6.46 -13.92
CA ILE A 49 -4.04 -7.61 -13.47
C ILE A 49 -4.54 -8.30 -14.73
N ALA A 50 -4.45 -9.63 -14.73
CA ALA A 50 -5.02 -10.49 -15.76
C ALA A 50 -6.28 -11.16 -15.20
N ILE A 51 -7.36 -11.12 -15.98
CA ILE A 51 -8.59 -11.87 -15.71
C ILE A 51 -8.52 -13.16 -16.53
N TRP A 52 -8.56 -14.27 -15.83
CA TRP A 52 -8.60 -15.62 -16.38
C TRP A 52 -10.02 -16.18 -16.31
N HIS A 53 -10.38 -17.03 -17.25
CA HIS A 53 -11.60 -17.84 -17.20
C HIS A 53 -11.23 -19.26 -17.63
N GLY A 54 -11.10 -20.17 -16.65
CA GLY A 54 -10.41 -21.45 -16.86
C GLY A 54 -8.96 -21.20 -17.29
N ASP A 55 -8.55 -21.83 -18.40
CA ASP A 55 -7.18 -21.74 -18.95
C ASP A 55 -6.96 -20.55 -19.90
N ARG A 56 -7.96 -19.71 -20.11
CA ARG A 56 -7.89 -18.58 -21.06
C ARG A 56 -7.79 -17.24 -20.36
N ILE A 57 -6.88 -16.39 -20.82
CA ILE A 57 -6.83 -14.98 -20.43
C ILE A 57 -7.93 -14.24 -21.19
N LEU A 58 -8.88 -13.67 -20.45
CA LEU A 58 -9.97 -12.87 -21.01
C LEU A 58 -9.50 -11.46 -21.33
N VAL A 59 -8.83 -10.81 -20.37
CA VAL A 59 -8.38 -9.42 -20.48
C VAL A 59 -7.22 -9.16 -19.54
N THR A 60 -6.31 -8.28 -19.95
CA THR A 60 -5.20 -7.80 -19.11
C THR A 60 -5.20 -6.27 -19.11
N GLY A 61 -4.99 -5.66 -17.95
CA GLY A 61 -5.05 -4.21 -17.83
C GLY A 61 -4.76 -3.72 -16.42
N THR A 62 -4.87 -2.41 -16.19
CA THR A 62 -4.90 -1.86 -14.83
C THR A 62 -6.25 -2.15 -14.17
N ALA A 63 -6.32 -2.06 -12.85
CA ALA A 63 -7.59 -2.22 -12.14
C ALA A 63 -8.66 -1.21 -12.60
N GLU A 64 -8.27 -0.04 -13.12
CA GLU A 64 -9.18 0.96 -13.67
C GLU A 64 -9.75 0.51 -15.02
N GLN A 65 -8.90 0.08 -15.95
CA GLN A 65 -9.35 -0.45 -17.24
C GLN A 65 -10.25 -1.69 -17.07
N LEU A 66 -9.88 -2.57 -16.13
CA LEU A 66 -10.70 -3.72 -15.80
C LEU A 66 -12.03 -3.32 -15.14
N SER A 67 -12.05 -2.22 -14.39
CA SER A 67 -13.27 -1.68 -13.78
C SER A 67 -14.27 -1.22 -14.84
N GLU A 68 -13.78 -0.56 -15.89
CA GLU A 68 -14.61 -0.12 -17.02
C GLU A 68 -15.16 -1.30 -17.83
N ILE A 69 -14.33 -2.32 -18.09
CA ILE A 69 -14.73 -3.49 -18.90
C ILE A 69 -15.66 -4.43 -18.13
N THR A 70 -15.39 -4.67 -16.84
CA THR A 70 -16.11 -5.69 -16.07
C THR A 70 -17.29 -5.13 -15.26
N GLY A 71 -17.39 -3.81 -15.15
CA GLY A 71 -18.34 -3.12 -14.27
C GLY A 71 -18.07 -3.35 -12.77
N LEU A 72 -16.93 -3.97 -12.41
CA LEU A 72 -16.55 -4.20 -11.02
C LEU A 72 -15.76 -3.01 -10.49
N SER A 73 -15.92 -2.67 -9.21
CA SER A 73 -15.10 -1.60 -8.63
C SER A 73 -13.62 -2.00 -8.56
N LYS A 74 -12.73 -1.02 -8.76
CA LYS A 74 -11.27 -1.20 -8.64
C LYS A 74 -10.87 -1.93 -7.34
N ASN A 75 -11.52 -1.64 -6.22
CA ASN A 75 -11.21 -2.23 -4.92
C ASN A 75 -11.53 -3.73 -4.90
N ILE A 76 -12.65 -4.14 -5.51
CA ILE A 76 -13.03 -5.55 -5.62
C ILE A 76 -12.02 -6.30 -6.49
N ILE A 77 -11.60 -5.69 -7.61
CA ILE A 77 -10.59 -6.28 -8.50
C ILE A 77 -9.26 -6.49 -7.77
N TRP A 78 -8.81 -5.49 -6.99
CA TRP A 78 -7.61 -5.59 -6.17
C TRP A 78 -7.71 -6.65 -5.07
N ASP A 79 -8.84 -6.71 -4.37
CA ASP A 79 -9.06 -7.69 -3.30
C ASP A 79 -9.07 -9.12 -3.86
N ARG A 80 -9.72 -9.33 -5.00
CA ARG A 80 -9.73 -10.62 -5.70
C ARG A 80 -8.34 -11.01 -6.22
N ALA A 81 -7.61 -10.07 -6.81
CA ALA A 81 -6.24 -10.31 -7.24
C ALA A 81 -5.27 -10.61 -6.08
N LYS A 82 -5.56 -10.12 -4.88
CA LYS A 82 -4.80 -10.43 -3.66
C LYS A 82 -5.14 -11.80 -3.08
N ARG A 83 -6.42 -12.19 -3.11
CA ARG A 83 -6.90 -13.47 -2.55
C ARG A 83 -6.81 -14.64 -3.53
N GLU A 84 -6.50 -14.35 -4.80
CA GLU A 84 -6.43 -15.31 -5.90
C GLU A 84 -7.71 -16.16 -6.06
N ASN A 85 -8.84 -15.62 -5.62
CA ASN A 85 -10.11 -16.34 -5.59
C ASN A 85 -10.78 -16.32 -6.97
N VAL A 86 -11.56 -17.36 -7.23
CA VAL A 86 -12.40 -17.51 -8.41
C VAL A 86 -13.77 -16.91 -8.10
N ASP A 87 -14.23 -16.00 -8.96
CA ASP A 87 -15.56 -15.40 -8.87
C ASP A 87 -16.66 -16.44 -9.14
N SER A 88 -17.90 -16.13 -8.77
CA SER A 88 -19.07 -16.98 -9.08
C SER A 88 -19.25 -17.26 -10.58
N LYS A 89 -18.64 -16.43 -11.44
CA LYS A 89 -18.59 -16.56 -12.90
C LYS A 89 -17.35 -17.30 -13.43
N GLY A 90 -16.61 -18.01 -12.57
CA GLY A 90 -15.40 -18.73 -12.99
C GLY A 90 -14.20 -17.83 -13.36
N ARG A 91 -14.27 -16.54 -13.01
CA ARG A 91 -13.22 -15.56 -13.33
C ARG A 91 -12.17 -15.51 -12.23
N GLN A 92 -10.89 -15.70 -12.56
CA GLN A 92 -9.79 -15.56 -11.62
C GLN A 92 -8.97 -14.31 -11.93
N PHE A 93 -8.69 -13.52 -10.89
CA PHE A 93 -7.92 -12.28 -11.02
C PHE A 93 -6.52 -12.56 -10.49
N LYS A 94 -5.49 -12.35 -11.32
CA LYS A 94 -4.09 -12.55 -10.92
C LYS A 94 -3.26 -11.32 -11.23
N HIS A 95 -2.32 -10.99 -10.35
CA HIS A 95 -1.34 -9.96 -10.65
C HIS A 95 -0.45 -10.41 -11.80
N TRP A 96 -0.36 -9.60 -12.83
CA TRP A 96 0.57 -9.80 -13.93
C TRP A 96 1.90 -9.17 -13.54
N GLU A 97 2.82 -9.97 -13.02
CA GLU A 97 4.18 -9.54 -12.81
C GLU A 97 4.88 -9.50 -14.17
N LYS A 98 5.27 -8.29 -14.61
CA LYS A 98 6.28 -8.17 -15.66
C LYS A 98 7.59 -8.70 -15.06
N LYS A 99 8.04 -9.86 -15.54
CA LYS A 99 9.39 -10.36 -15.32
C LYS A 99 10.40 -9.49 -16.06
#